data_AF-A0A2V1CXT0-F1
#
_entry.id   AF-A0A2V1CXT0-F1
#
_cell.length_a   1.000
_cell.length_b   1.000
_cell.length_c   1.000
_cell.angle_alpha   90.00
_cell.angle_beta   90.00
_cell.angle_gamma   90.00
#
_symmetry.space_group_name_H-M   'P 1'
#
loop_
_entity.id
_entity.type
_entity.pdbx_description
1 polymer ?
#
loop_
_entity_poly.entity_id
_entity_poly.type
_entity_poly.pdbx_seq_one_letter_code
_entity_poly.pdbx_strand_id
1 'polypeptide(L)' 'PPSRFDIVKYYEPHGALTLHRLSSSTTFTCKRCNKEKKAKLVATYHSRWDDLRCNG' A
#
# COMPACT_ATOMS: atom_id res chain seq x y z
N PRO A 1 -8.77 2.42 5.36
CA PRO A 1 -8.53 1.49 4.23
C PRO A 1 -9.83 1.10 3.52
N PRO A 2 -9.85 1.08 2.17
CA PRO A 2 -10.91 0.45 1.40
C PRO A 2 -11.07 -1.05 1.72
N SER A 3 -12.30 -1.58 1.66
CA SER A 3 -12.62 -2.98 2.01
C SER A 3 -11.84 -4.05 1.24
N ARG A 4 -11.36 -3.73 0.03
CA ARG A 4 -10.50 -4.64 -0.77
C ARG A 4 -9.09 -4.84 -0.18
N PHE A 5 -8.68 -4.01 0.77
CA PHE A 5 -7.38 -4.11 1.43
C PHE A 5 -7.56 -4.69 2.83
N ASP A 6 -7.61 -6.01 2.89
CA ASP A 6 -7.61 -6.76 4.14
C ASP A 6 -6.19 -6.77 4.74
N ILE A 7 -5.96 -5.94 5.76
CA ILE A 7 -4.64 -5.67 6.33
C ILE A 7 -4.39 -6.59 7.52
N VAL A 8 -3.33 -7.38 7.44
CA VAL A 8 -2.89 -8.29 8.52
C VAL A 8 -1.81 -7.67 9.40
N LYS A 9 -1.11 -6.64 8.92
CA LYS A 9 -0.09 -5.94 9.71
C LYS A 9 0.09 -4.49 9.26
N TYR A 10 0.14 -3.61 10.25
CA TYR A 10 0.57 -2.22 10.11
C TYR A 10 2.03 -2.11 10.55
N TYR A 11 2.83 -1.35 9.79
CA TYR A 11 4.19 -0.99 10.18
C TYR A 11 4.21 0.47 10.63
N GLU A 12 5.21 0.83 11.42
CA GLU A 12 5.42 2.21 11.83
C GLU A 12 5.65 3.11 10.60
N PRO A 13 5.14 4.36 10.61
CA PRO A 13 5.43 5.33 9.56
C PRO A 13 6.93 5.64 9.47
N HIS A 14 7.46 5.65 8.24
CA HIS A 14 8.80 6.14 7.93
C HIS A 14 8.68 7.40 7.09
N GLY A 15 8.74 8.56 7.77
CA GLY A 15 8.46 9.85 7.16
C GLY A 15 7.02 9.93 6.68
N ALA A 16 6.82 10.21 5.39
CA ALA A 16 5.49 10.31 4.79
C ALA A 16 4.91 8.95 4.33
N LEU A 17 5.63 7.84 4.47
CA LEU A 17 5.17 6.52 4.01
C LEU A 17 4.83 5.62 5.19
N THR A 18 3.70 4.92 5.10
CA THR A 18 3.32 3.86 6.03
C THR A 18 3.12 2.57 5.25
N LEU A 19 3.82 1.51 5.62
CA LEU A 19 3.72 0.20 4.97
C LEU A 19 2.60 -0.63 5.63
N HIS A 20 1.86 -1.36 4.80
CA HIS A 20 0.80 -2.27 5.22
C HIS A 20 1.01 -3.63 4.57
N ARG A 21 0.87 -4.71 5.35
CA ARG A 21 0.82 -6.08 4.83
C ARG A 21 -0.63 -6.52 4.69
N LEU A 22 -0.98 -7.00 3.51
CA LEU A 22 -2.29 -7.52 3.15
C LEU A 22 -2.34 -9.05 3.33
N SER A 23 -3.53 -9.58 3.61
CA SER A 23 -3.76 -11.03 3.71
C SER A 23 -3.52 -11.74 2.37
N SER A 24 -3.97 -11.13 1.28
CA SER A 24 -3.88 -11.65 -0.08
C SER A 24 -3.18 -10.69 -1.04
N SER A 25 -2.64 -11.24 -2.14
CA SER A 25 -1.98 -10.44 -3.17
C SER A 25 -3.02 -9.60 -3.91
N THR A 26 -3.02 -8.30 -3.66
CA THR A 26 -4.00 -7.37 -4.19
C THR A 26 -3.40 -6.57 -5.33
N THR A 27 -4.18 -6.34 -6.38
CA THR A 27 -3.78 -5.47 -7.49
C THR A 27 -4.02 -4.02 -7.13
N PHE A 28 -3.01 -3.16 -7.35
CA PHE A 28 -3.10 -1.72 -7.17
C PHE A 28 -2.19 -0.99 -8.15
N THR A 29 -2.54 0.27 -8.45
CA THR A 29 -1.70 1.16 -9.24
C THR A 29 -0.81 1.97 -8.30
N CYS A 30 0.51 1.88 -8.48
CA CYS A 30 1.44 2.72 -7.74
C CYS A 30 1.45 4.13 -8.32
N LYS A 31 1.07 5.14 -7.53
CA LYS A 31 1.06 6.55 -7.94
C LYS A 31 2.46 7.14 -8.20
N ARG A 32 3.55 6.46 -7.78
CA ARG A 32 4.94 6.91 -8.01
C ARG A 32 5.47 6.47 -9.36
N CYS A 33 5.39 5.18 -9.65
CA CYS A 33 5.91 4.62 -10.90
C CYS A 33 4.85 4.49 -12.00
N ASN A 34 3.59 4.82 -11.69
CA ASN A 34 2.43 4.75 -12.57
C ASN A 34 2.24 3.38 -13.24
N LYS A 35 2.61 2.31 -12.53
CA LYS A 35 2.48 0.93 -12.99
C LYS A 35 1.51 0.17 -12.10
N GLU A 36 0.78 -0.75 -12.71
CA GLU A 36 0.02 -1.76 -11.97
C GLU A 36 0.99 -2.72 -11.28
N LYS A 37 0.63 -3.11 -10.06
CA LYS A 37 1.38 -4.02 -9.20
C LYS A 37 0.40 -4.99 -8.57
N LYS A 38 0.83 -6.24 -8.40
CA LYS A 38 0.12 -7.25 -7.63
C LYS A 38 1.02 -7.71 -6.50
N ALA A 39 0.69 -7.35 -5.26
CA ALA A 39 1.53 -7.66 -4.10
C ALA A 39 0.72 -7.76 -2.81
N LYS A 40 1.34 -8.34 -1.78
CA LYS A 40 0.83 -8.33 -0.39
C LYS A 40 1.34 -7.15 0.43
N LEU A 41 2.19 -6.30 -0.15
CA LEU A 41 2.76 -5.12 0.50
C LEU A 41 2.33 -3.89 -0.27
N VAL A 42 1.77 -2.93 0.45
CA VAL A 42 1.36 -1.63 -0.10
C VAL A 42 1.74 -0.54 0.88
N ALA A 43 2.26 0.57 0.38
CA ALA A 43 2.53 1.74 1.20
C ALA A 43 1.51 2.84 0.90
N THR A 44 1.03 3.53 1.95
CA THR A 44 0.22 4.74 1.82
C THR A 44 1.10 5.96 2.01
N TYR A 45 0.93 7.00 1.19
CA TYR A 45 1.60 8.29 1.36
C TYR A 45 0.73 9.23 2.22
N HIS A 46 1.25 9.82 3.29
CA HIS A 46 0.50 10.60 4.29
C HIS A 46 -0.78 9.88 4.79
N SER A 47 -0.71 8.57 4.99
CA SER A 47 -1.85 7.74 5.40
C SER A 47 -3.05 7.73 4.42
N ARG A 48 -2.83 8.20 3.19
CA ARG A 48 -3.85 8.29 2.13
C ARG A 48 -3.91 7.02 1.30
N TRP A 49 -5.08 6.38 1.26
CA TRP A 49 -5.32 5.14 0.52
C TRP A 49 -5.65 5.36 -0.97
N ASP A 50 -5.92 6.61 -1.36
CA ASP A 50 -5.95 7.07 -2.75
C ASP A 50 -4.54 7.29 -3.33
N ASP A 51 -3.52 7.31 -2.46
CA ASP A 51 -2.12 7.47 -2.82
C ASP A 51 -1.25 6.26 -2.42
N LEU A 52 -1.47 5.16 -3.16
CA LEU A 52 -0.76 3.90 -2.95
C LEU A 52 0.59 3.88 -3.67
N ARG A 53 1.59 3.32 -2.99
CA ARG A 53 2.97 3.24 -3.44
C ARG A 53 3.45 1.80 -3.33
N CYS A 54 4.23 1.35 -4.32
CA CYS A 54 4.93 0.08 -4.26
C CYS A 54 6.18 0.20 -3.39
N ASN A 55 6.66 -0.94 -2.87
CA ASN A 55 7.80 -0.98 -1.95
C ASN A 55 9.19 -0.96 -2.64
N GLY A 56 9.29 -0.41 -3.86
CA GLY A 56 10.52 -0.40 -4.65
C GLY A 56 10.82 -1.75 -5.28
#